data_AF-A0A1T4M179-F1
#
_entry.id   AF-A0A1T4M179-F1
#
_cell.length_a   1.000
_cell.length_b   1.000
_cell.length_c   1.000
_cell.angle_alpha   90.00
_cell.angle_beta   90.00
_cell.angle_gamma   90.00
#
_symmetry.space_group_name_H-M   'P 1'
#
loop_
_entity.id
_entity.type
_entity.pdbx_description
1 polymer ?
#
loop_
_entity_poly.entity_id
_entity_poly.type
_entity_poly.pdbx_seq_one_letter_code
_entity_poly.pdbx_strand_id
1 'polypeptide(L)'
;MGGRTKLTDFRFVVSFGDEEEFRMVPFQSDGQMLFLANNIAKMKHSTPLGSRIVQVHNGSSLFTGNPGSGESNLRRYIIENDYLEAIIALPENMFYNTGIATYVWVLSNRKEDRRKGKIQLIDATSFKKPLRKNLGDKNCEISEELREEIIKMYLDFEENEFSKIFNNEEFGYYEITVERPLRLKVNLSQENSEKLKESLKKNDKYIYDLVLKLKEEEGKEEYLDYNLYIENLEKLAKEEDEKFLARHRKLIQDNLTIADKNAKKVIKSSKKTGKEDPTYGVFKDNNLYIEYEQDTDLRDTERIPLNYNGGVEGFFKEEVIPYVEDAWIDESRTRIGYEISFTKYFYNPVKLRSLEEIVEDIKALEEQTDGLLDEIIGG
;
A
#
# COMPACT_ATOMS: atom_id res chain seq x y z
N MET A 1 29.78 1.79 11.27
CA MET A 1 28.48 2.41 11.57
C MET A 1 27.43 1.31 11.53
N GLY A 2 26.66 1.11 12.62
CA GLY A 2 25.71 0.02 12.76
C GLY A 2 24.52 0.17 11.81
N GLY A 3 24.04 -0.93 11.23
CA GLY A 3 22.88 -0.95 10.34
C GLY A 3 21.58 -0.53 11.04
N ARG A 4 20.51 -0.31 10.25
CA ARG A 4 19.17 0.15 10.68
C ARG A 4 18.59 -0.60 11.89
N THR A 5 18.95 -1.86 12.06
CA THR A 5 18.51 -2.70 13.17
C THR A 5 19.19 -2.39 14.51
N LYS A 6 20.35 -1.71 14.51
CA LYS A 6 21.17 -1.42 15.69
C LYS A 6 21.00 0.02 16.24
N LEU A 7 20.22 0.88 15.59
CA LEU A 7 19.95 2.22 16.11
C LEU A 7 18.92 2.12 17.24
N THR A 8 19.31 2.47 18.46
CA THR A 8 18.48 2.43 19.69
C THR A 8 18.25 3.82 20.27
N ASP A 9 18.49 4.87 19.48
CA ASP A 9 18.31 6.26 19.91
C ASP A 9 16.83 6.53 20.20
N PHE A 10 16.54 6.89 21.46
CA PHE A 10 15.19 7.08 21.97
C PHE A 10 14.38 8.16 21.22
N ARG A 11 15.05 9.02 20.43
CA ARG A 11 14.37 10.01 19.57
C ARG A 11 13.65 9.37 18.39
N PHE A 12 14.08 8.16 17.99
CA PHE A 12 13.58 7.46 16.80
C PHE A 12 13.08 6.06 17.09
N VAL A 13 13.35 5.52 18.28
CA VAL A 13 12.80 4.26 18.78
C VAL A 13 12.10 4.55 20.10
N VAL A 14 10.78 4.44 20.11
CA VAL A 14 9.91 4.81 21.24
C VAL A 14 9.00 3.64 21.57
N SER A 15 8.37 3.67 22.75
CA SER A 15 7.23 2.79 23.02
C SER A 15 5.94 3.49 22.59
N PHE A 16 5.11 2.82 21.80
CA PHE A 16 3.92 3.42 21.21
C PHE A 16 2.82 2.38 21.00
N GLY A 17 1.63 2.64 21.57
CA GLY A 17 0.57 1.63 21.65
C GLY A 17 1.05 0.38 22.40
N ASP A 18 0.85 -0.79 21.80
CA ASP A 18 1.31 -2.08 22.31
C ASP A 18 2.74 -2.45 21.84
N GLU A 19 3.40 -1.58 21.09
CA GLU A 19 4.74 -1.82 20.52
C GLU A 19 5.83 -1.19 21.42
N GLU A 20 6.61 -2.02 22.14
CA GLU A 20 7.70 -1.55 23.00
C GLU A 20 8.86 -0.91 22.22
N GLU A 21 9.17 -1.43 21.02
CA GLU A 21 10.18 -0.92 20.09
C GLU A 21 9.56 -0.37 18.79
N PHE A 22 8.77 0.69 18.89
CA PHE A 22 8.22 1.39 17.73
C PHE A 22 9.30 2.23 17.03
N ARG A 23 9.71 1.80 15.81
CA ARG A 23 10.82 2.40 15.06
C ARG A 23 10.33 3.39 14.01
N MET A 24 10.78 4.64 14.14
CA MET A 24 10.49 5.77 13.24
C MET A 24 11.71 6.20 12.42
N VAL A 25 12.63 5.27 12.15
CA VAL A 25 13.89 5.55 11.44
C VAL A 25 13.66 5.44 9.92
N PRO A 26 13.64 6.56 9.17
CA PRO A 26 13.43 6.53 7.73
C PRO A 26 14.60 5.86 7.00
N PHE A 27 14.42 5.58 5.72
CA PHE A 27 15.43 5.03 4.83
C PHE A 27 16.58 6.04 4.65
N GLN A 28 17.79 5.51 4.41
CA GLN A 28 18.98 6.33 4.21
C GLN A 28 18.86 7.29 3.00
N SER A 29 18.02 6.95 2.02
CA SER A 29 17.77 7.75 0.83
C SER A 29 16.96 9.03 1.08
N ASP A 30 16.17 9.09 2.17
CA ASP A 30 15.40 10.29 2.53
C ASP A 30 15.44 10.52 4.06
N GLY A 31 16.35 11.39 4.48
CA GLY A 31 16.52 11.75 5.89
C GLY A 31 15.66 12.91 6.38
N GLN A 32 14.78 13.50 5.56
CA GLN A 32 14.10 14.75 5.94
C GLN A 32 13.25 14.61 7.21
N MET A 33 12.62 13.45 7.36
CA MET A 33 11.75 13.12 8.49
C MET A 33 12.54 12.94 9.79
N LEU A 34 13.86 12.69 9.75
CA LEU A 34 14.70 12.67 10.96
C LEU A 34 14.76 14.04 11.64
N PHE A 35 14.78 15.13 10.87
CA PHE A 35 14.78 16.47 11.44
C PHE A 35 13.47 16.76 12.18
N LEU A 36 12.35 16.30 11.63
CA LEU A 36 11.04 16.43 12.27
C LEU A 36 10.97 15.58 13.55
N ALA A 37 11.38 14.31 13.49
CA ALA A 37 11.44 13.43 14.65
C ALA A 37 12.34 14.00 15.76
N ASN A 38 13.50 14.55 15.42
CA ASN A 38 14.38 15.21 16.38
C ASN A 38 13.75 16.45 17.04
N ASN A 39 12.92 17.20 16.32
CA ASN A 39 12.19 18.33 16.89
C ASN A 39 11.06 17.84 17.81
N ILE A 40 10.34 16.80 17.42
CA ILE A 40 9.27 16.16 18.22
C ILE A 40 9.84 15.65 19.55
N ALA A 41 10.98 14.97 19.53
CA ALA A 41 11.64 14.47 20.74
C ALA A 41 12.06 15.58 21.74
N LYS A 42 12.06 16.85 21.31
CA LYS A 42 12.38 18.02 22.14
C LYS A 42 11.15 18.82 22.56
N MET A 43 9.95 18.35 22.24
CA MET A 43 8.73 19.02 22.67
C MET A 43 8.68 19.12 24.20
N LYS A 44 8.30 20.29 24.70
CA LYS A 44 8.09 20.52 26.12
C LYS A 44 6.73 19.95 26.51
N HIS A 45 6.70 18.98 27.41
CA HIS A 45 5.45 18.40 27.92
C HIS A 45 5.06 18.96 29.31
N SER A 46 5.99 19.60 30.03
CA SER A 46 5.78 20.11 31.39
C SER A 46 5.22 21.54 31.45
N THR A 47 5.04 22.21 30.31
CA THR A 47 4.57 23.60 30.26
C THR A 47 3.10 23.67 29.79
N PRO A 48 2.33 24.68 30.24
CA PRO A 48 0.96 24.89 29.75
C PRO A 48 0.88 25.10 28.24
N LEU A 49 1.84 25.86 27.67
CA LEU A 49 1.90 26.17 26.24
C LEU A 49 2.51 25.06 25.37
N GLY A 50 3.19 24.10 25.99
CA GLY A 50 3.83 23.00 25.26
C GLY A 50 4.88 23.46 24.25
N SER A 51 4.81 22.95 23.03
CA SER A 51 5.68 23.27 21.91
C SER A 51 4.92 23.28 20.59
N ARG A 52 5.32 24.21 19.71
CA ARG A 52 4.84 24.34 18.35
C ARG A 52 6.02 24.21 17.39
N ILE A 53 5.88 23.37 16.37
CA ILE A 53 6.89 23.13 15.35
C ILE A 53 6.31 23.55 14.01
N VAL A 54 7.07 24.33 13.25
CA VAL A 54 6.75 24.69 11.87
C VAL A 54 7.94 24.29 11.01
N GLN A 55 7.75 23.37 10.08
CA GLN A 55 8.83 22.84 9.26
C GLN A 55 8.40 22.69 7.81
N VAL A 56 9.27 23.12 6.88
CA VAL A 56 9.06 22.94 5.45
C VAL A 56 9.62 21.58 5.03
N HIS A 57 8.83 20.82 4.29
CA HIS A 57 9.19 19.54 3.68
C HIS A 57 8.84 19.54 2.20
N ASN A 58 9.41 18.61 1.44
CA ASN A 58 8.92 18.32 0.09
C ASN A 58 7.73 17.33 0.15
N GLY A 59 7.21 16.93 -1.01
CA GLY A 59 6.09 16.00 -1.11
C GLY A 59 6.32 14.60 -0.52
N SER A 60 7.55 14.06 -0.52
CA SER A 60 7.80 12.68 -0.06
C SER A 60 7.45 12.50 1.43
N SER A 61 7.52 13.56 2.23
CA SER A 61 7.13 13.55 3.64
C SER A 61 5.69 13.09 3.87
N LEU A 62 4.80 13.31 2.90
CA LEU A 62 3.35 13.07 3.02
C LEU A 62 2.95 11.60 2.78
N PHE A 63 3.69 10.86 1.96
CA PHE A 63 3.25 9.54 1.48
C PHE A 63 4.37 8.50 1.35
N THR A 64 5.64 8.88 1.38
CA THR A 64 6.74 7.91 1.17
C THR A 64 6.85 6.95 2.34
N GLY A 65 7.02 5.66 2.03
CA GLY A 65 7.22 4.59 3.01
C GLY A 65 5.98 3.71 3.16
N ASN A 66 6.18 2.41 3.01
CA ASN A 66 5.12 1.42 3.22
C ASN A 66 4.76 1.33 4.71
N PRO A 67 3.57 0.81 5.05
CA PRO A 67 3.20 0.47 6.43
C PRO A 67 4.32 -0.28 7.17
N GLY A 68 4.65 0.17 8.39
CA GLY A 68 5.76 -0.36 9.18
C GLY A 68 7.15 0.19 8.83
N SER A 69 7.30 0.99 7.77
CA SER A 69 8.53 1.74 7.51
C SER A 69 8.65 2.95 8.46
N GLY A 70 9.87 3.44 8.69
CA GLY A 70 10.09 4.54 9.63
C GLY A 70 9.37 5.84 9.28
N GLU A 71 9.22 6.17 7.99
CA GLU A 71 8.47 7.33 7.50
C GLU A 71 6.99 7.21 7.82
N SER A 72 6.38 6.06 7.48
CA SER A 72 4.97 5.78 7.75
C SER A 72 4.71 5.73 9.25
N ASN A 73 5.61 5.09 10.00
CA ASN A 73 5.56 5.03 11.46
C ASN A 73 5.68 6.41 12.11
N LEU A 74 6.54 7.30 11.59
CA LEU A 74 6.62 8.65 12.12
C LEU A 74 5.32 9.43 11.86
N ARG A 75 4.73 9.31 10.67
CA ARG A 75 3.40 9.91 10.39
C ARG A 75 2.34 9.37 11.33
N ARG A 76 2.28 8.04 11.49
CA ARG A 76 1.40 7.35 12.45
C ARG A 76 1.57 7.94 13.85
N TYR A 77 2.79 7.99 14.36
CA TYR A 77 3.09 8.52 15.68
C TYR A 77 2.64 9.99 15.84
N ILE A 78 2.90 10.84 14.85
CA ILE A 78 2.50 12.25 14.88
C ILE A 78 0.97 12.39 14.91
N ILE A 79 0.26 11.64 14.06
CA ILE A 79 -1.19 11.79 13.86
C ILE A 79 -1.95 11.15 15.02
N GLU A 80 -1.58 9.94 15.45
CA GLU A 80 -2.25 9.25 16.56
C GLU A 80 -2.01 9.92 17.92
N ASN A 81 -0.86 10.58 18.13
CA ASN A 81 -0.66 11.44 19.31
C ASN A 81 -1.33 12.82 19.18
N ASP A 82 -2.07 13.07 18.10
CA ASP A 82 -2.77 14.34 17.84
C ASP A 82 -1.83 15.54 17.78
N TYR A 83 -0.61 15.38 17.26
CA TYR A 83 0.38 16.45 17.14
C TYR A 83 0.26 17.26 15.84
N LEU A 84 -0.14 16.64 14.73
CA LEU A 84 -0.27 17.34 13.44
C LEU A 84 -1.48 18.26 13.46
N GLU A 85 -1.27 19.57 13.38
CA GLU A 85 -2.35 20.56 13.42
C GLU A 85 -2.77 20.99 12.02
N ALA A 86 -1.81 21.26 11.15
CA ALA A 86 -2.08 21.62 9.76
C ALA A 86 -0.94 21.23 8.81
N ILE A 87 -1.28 21.03 7.54
CA ILE A 87 -0.32 21.03 6.43
C ILE A 87 -0.76 22.06 5.40
N ILE A 88 0.19 22.90 4.98
CA ILE A 88 -0.05 23.97 4.01
C ILE A 88 0.77 23.67 2.76
N ALA A 89 0.13 23.37 1.64
CA ALA A 89 0.78 23.22 0.34
C ALA A 89 1.15 24.60 -0.21
N LEU A 90 2.43 24.80 -0.54
CA LEU A 90 2.95 26.07 -1.06
C LEU A 90 3.03 26.04 -2.59
N PRO A 91 3.07 27.21 -3.24
CA PRO A 91 3.35 27.30 -4.66
C PRO A 91 4.67 26.62 -5.03
N GLU A 92 4.69 25.98 -6.21
CA GLU A 92 5.92 25.53 -6.86
C GLU A 92 6.81 26.71 -7.24
N ASN A 93 8.10 26.46 -7.47
CA ASN A 93 9.06 27.50 -7.89
C ASN A 93 9.18 28.69 -6.91
N MET A 94 9.02 28.40 -5.62
CA MET A 94 9.18 29.36 -4.51
C MET A 94 10.63 29.46 -4.00
N PHE A 95 11.49 28.50 -4.35
CA PHE A 95 12.87 28.39 -3.86
C PHE A 95 13.89 28.53 -4.99
N TYR A 96 15.06 29.10 -4.68
CA TYR A 96 16.10 29.42 -5.68
C TYR A 96 16.64 28.21 -6.44
N ASN A 97 16.77 27.08 -5.75
CA ASN A 97 17.49 25.90 -6.24
C ASN A 97 16.57 24.73 -6.59
N THR A 98 15.25 24.91 -6.49
CA THR A 98 14.31 23.84 -6.79
C THR A 98 12.92 24.38 -7.13
N GLY A 99 12.34 23.82 -8.19
CA GLY A 99 10.96 24.05 -8.60
C GLY A 99 9.91 23.18 -7.91
N ILE A 100 10.29 22.27 -7.03
CA ILE A 100 9.38 21.26 -6.46
C ILE A 100 8.27 21.88 -5.59
N ALA A 101 7.14 21.18 -5.51
CA ALA A 101 6.11 21.45 -4.51
C ALA A 101 6.66 21.22 -3.09
N THR A 102 6.32 22.15 -2.19
CA THR A 102 6.75 22.12 -0.79
C THR A 102 5.56 22.34 0.14
N TYR A 103 5.71 21.85 1.37
CA TYR A 103 4.63 21.80 2.33
C TYR A 103 5.11 22.28 3.69
N VAL A 104 4.34 23.14 4.34
CA VAL A 104 4.58 23.56 5.72
C VAL A 104 3.81 22.63 6.65
N TRP A 105 4.54 21.86 7.45
CA TRP A 105 3.98 21.07 8.54
C TRP A 105 3.90 21.92 9.80
N VAL A 106 2.71 22.04 10.37
CA VAL A 106 2.45 22.72 11.64
C VAL A 106 2.05 21.68 12.67
N LEU A 107 2.87 21.50 13.70
CA LEU A 107 2.60 20.58 14.80
C LEU A 107 2.47 21.33 16.12
N SER A 108 1.62 20.83 17.01
CA SER A 108 1.46 21.30 18.38
C SER A 108 1.13 20.13 19.30
N ASN A 109 1.81 20.01 20.45
CA ASN A 109 1.39 19.09 21.52
C ASN A 109 0.37 19.72 22.49
N ARG A 110 -0.13 20.91 22.16
CA ARG A 110 -1.16 21.68 22.87
C ARG A 110 -2.09 22.32 21.85
N LYS A 111 -2.85 21.49 21.14
CA LYS A 111 -3.89 21.98 20.22
C LYS A 111 -5.00 22.71 20.98
N GLU A 112 -5.56 23.73 20.35
CA GLU A 112 -6.82 24.35 20.79
C GLU A 112 -7.94 23.29 20.85
N ASP A 113 -8.90 23.46 21.76
CA ASP A 113 -9.96 22.45 21.97
C ASP A 113 -10.73 22.11 20.69
N ARG A 114 -11.02 23.11 19.84
CA ARG A 114 -11.72 22.92 18.56
C ARG A 114 -10.92 22.11 17.51
N ARG A 115 -9.59 21.99 17.68
CA ARG A 115 -8.67 21.30 16.76
C ARG A 115 -8.28 19.90 17.21
N LYS A 116 -8.62 19.50 18.43
CA LYS A 116 -8.29 18.18 18.97
C LYS A 116 -8.90 17.08 18.11
N GLY A 117 -8.09 16.07 17.78
CA GLY A 117 -8.46 14.96 16.90
C GLY A 117 -8.60 15.33 15.41
N LYS A 118 -8.22 16.56 15.02
CA LYS A 118 -8.41 17.10 13.68
C LYS A 118 -7.12 17.64 13.08
N ILE A 119 -7.04 17.57 11.75
CA ILE A 119 -5.98 18.13 10.92
C ILE A 119 -6.60 19.03 9.86
N GLN A 120 -6.02 20.21 9.68
CA GLN A 120 -6.40 21.14 8.62
C GLN A 120 -5.43 21.00 7.43
N LEU A 121 -5.94 20.72 6.24
CA LEU A 121 -5.17 20.84 5.01
C LEU A 121 -5.49 22.18 4.36
N ILE A 122 -4.46 22.91 3.94
CA ILE A 122 -4.59 24.19 3.26
C ILE A 122 -3.85 24.11 1.93
N ASP A 123 -4.56 24.23 0.82
CA ASP A 123 -3.98 24.34 -0.52
C ASP A 123 -3.72 25.81 -0.86
N ALA A 124 -2.48 26.26 -0.65
CA ALA A 124 -2.04 27.60 -1.00
C ALA A 124 -1.23 27.63 -2.31
N THR A 125 -1.31 26.59 -3.17
CA THR A 125 -0.51 26.48 -4.39
C THR A 125 -0.80 27.59 -5.42
N SER A 126 -2.01 28.15 -5.40
CA SER A 126 -2.44 29.28 -6.23
C SER A 126 -2.06 30.65 -5.67
N PHE A 127 -1.64 30.74 -4.41
CA PHE A 127 -1.40 31.99 -3.68
C PHE A 127 -0.01 32.54 -3.99
N LYS A 128 0.20 32.98 -5.24
CA LYS A 128 1.51 33.43 -5.72
C LYS A 128 1.42 34.69 -6.57
N LYS A 129 2.43 35.55 -6.46
CA LYS A 129 2.71 36.64 -7.38
C LYS A 129 3.99 36.33 -8.18
N PRO A 130 4.01 36.58 -9.50
CA PRO A 130 5.21 36.37 -10.30
C PRO A 130 6.29 37.38 -9.89
N LEU A 131 7.55 36.95 -9.93
CA LEU A 131 8.70 37.84 -9.75
C LEU A 131 8.94 38.65 -11.02
N ARG A 132 9.43 39.88 -10.86
CA ARG A 132 9.87 40.73 -12.00
C ARG A 132 11.03 40.10 -12.78
N LYS A 133 11.87 39.31 -12.10
CA LYS A 133 12.99 38.59 -12.67
C LYS A 133 13.15 37.27 -11.92
N ASN A 134 13.28 36.17 -12.65
CA ASN A 134 13.52 34.85 -12.07
C ASN A 134 14.89 34.81 -11.37
N LEU A 135 14.97 34.06 -10.28
CA LEU A 135 16.18 33.86 -9.49
C LEU A 135 16.46 32.35 -9.40
N GLY A 136 17.15 31.82 -10.41
CA GLY A 136 17.26 30.36 -10.59
C GLY A 136 15.91 29.77 -10.93
N ASP A 137 15.49 28.74 -10.21
CA ASP A 137 14.16 28.13 -10.33
C ASP A 137 13.06 29.02 -9.75
N LYS A 138 13.42 29.94 -8.84
CA LYS A 138 12.43 30.81 -8.19
C LYS A 138 11.84 31.80 -9.19
N ASN A 139 10.55 31.70 -9.46
CA ASN A 139 9.83 32.59 -10.36
C ASN A 139 8.61 33.27 -9.72
N CYS A 140 8.26 32.91 -8.48
CA CYS A 140 7.14 33.50 -7.76
C CYS A 140 7.46 33.72 -6.28
N GLU A 141 6.58 34.48 -5.63
CA GLU A 141 6.57 34.70 -4.19
C GLU A 141 5.16 34.79 -3.64
N ILE A 142 5.00 34.53 -2.34
CA ILE A 142 3.77 34.80 -1.61
C ILE A 142 3.92 36.21 -1.04
N SER A 143 3.10 37.15 -1.52
CA SER A 143 3.13 38.54 -1.05
C SER A 143 2.65 38.65 0.40
N GLU A 144 2.81 39.84 1.00
CA GLU A 144 2.36 40.05 2.39
C GLU A 144 0.85 39.82 2.53
N GLU A 145 0.06 40.32 1.58
CA GLU A 145 -1.39 40.16 1.59
C GLU A 145 -1.80 38.68 1.49
N LEU A 146 -1.15 37.93 0.59
CA LEU A 146 -1.41 36.50 0.43
C LEU A 146 -0.96 35.68 1.66
N ARG A 147 0.11 36.11 2.35
CA ARG A 147 0.52 35.48 3.62
C ARG A 147 -0.52 35.72 4.71
N GLU A 148 -1.08 36.92 4.80
CA GLU A 148 -2.16 37.22 5.74
C GLU A 148 -3.41 36.38 5.47
N GLU A 149 -3.77 36.19 4.20
CA GLU A 149 -4.87 35.30 3.81
C GLU A 149 -4.63 33.84 4.24
N ILE A 150 -3.42 33.30 4.01
CA ILE A 150 -3.07 31.93 4.44
C ILE A 150 -3.11 31.81 5.97
N ILE A 151 -2.56 32.79 6.69
CA ILE A 151 -2.59 32.81 8.16
C ILE A 151 -4.03 32.89 8.66
N LYS A 152 -4.87 33.72 8.03
CA LYS A 152 -6.28 33.84 8.37
C LYS A 152 -7.01 32.51 8.16
N MET A 153 -6.86 31.87 7.00
CA MET A 153 -7.45 30.53 6.75
C MET A 153 -7.00 29.52 7.80
N TYR A 154 -5.72 29.50 8.13
CA TYR A 154 -5.19 28.66 9.19
C TYR A 154 -5.85 28.97 10.53
N LEU A 155 -5.90 30.22 10.97
CA LEU A 155 -6.44 30.63 12.28
C LEU A 155 -7.95 30.47 12.39
N ASP A 156 -8.71 30.78 11.34
CA ASP A 156 -10.17 30.71 11.33
C ASP A 156 -10.65 29.26 11.51
N PHE A 157 -9.92 28.28 10.94
CA PHE A 157 -10.24 26.84 11.04
C PHE A 157 -11.66 26.52 10.54
N GLU A 158 -11.96 27.02 9.35
CA GLU A 158 -13.23 26.82 8.66
C GLU A 158 -12.99 26.17 7.29
N GLU A 159 -13.94 25.35 6.84
CA GLU A 159 -13.84 24.69 5.54
C GLU A 159 -14.22 25.62 4.39
N ASN A 160 -13.43 25.56 3.31
CA ASN A 160 -13.67 26.24 2.05
C ASN A 160 -12.93 25.50 0.91
N GLU A 161 -12.84 26.11 -0.27
CA GLU A 161 -12.19 25.48 -1.42
C GLU A 161 -10.67 25.24 -1.21
N PHE A 162 -10.02 26.08 -0.40
CA PHE A 162 -8.59 26.02 -0.10
C PHE A 162 -8.30 25.39 1.26
N SER A 163 -9.27 25.28 2.17
CA SER A 163 -9.07 24.70 3.50
C SER A 163 -10.06 23.58 3.79
N LYS A 164 -9.56 22.39 4.12
CA LYS A 164 -10.37 21.22 4.46
C LYS A 164 -9.96 20.65 5.80
N ILE A 165 -10.92 20.17 6.59
CA ILE A 165 -10.69 19.72 7.96
C ILE A 165 -11.09 18.26 8.09
N PHE A 166 -10.16 17.44 8.54
CA PHE A 166 -10.35 16.00 8.63
C PHE A 166 -10.07 15.51 10.04
N ASN A 167 -10.73 14.41 10.43
CA ASN A 167 -10.36 13.66 11.63
C ASN A 167 -9.04 12.92 11.40
N ASN A 168 -8.28 12.65 12.47
CA ASN A 168 -6.98 11.97 12.38
C ASN A 168 -7.05 10.62 11.64
N GLU A 169 -8.13 9.86 11.84
CA GLU A 169 -8.35 8.53 11.23
C GLU A 169 -8.47 8.57 9.70
N GLU A 170 -8.82 9.71 9.10
CA GLU A 170 -8.98 9.86 7.64
C GLU A 170 -7.66 9.61 6.87
N PHE A 171 -6.52 9.77 7.54
CA PHE A 171 -5.19 9.61 6.94
C PHE A 171 -4.59 8.23 7.19
N GLY A 172 -5.23 7.41 8.03
CA GLY A 172 -4.79 6.06 8.30
C GLY A 172 -5.45 5.05 7.37
N TYR A 173 -4.76 3.97 7.11
CA TYR A 173 -5.31 2.80 6.44
C TYR A 173 -4.70 1.50 6.98
N TYR A 174 -5.47 0.42 6.92
CA TYR A 174 -4.95 -0.94 6.97
C TYR A 174 -4.42 -1.32 5.60
N GLU A 175 -3.24 -1.92 5.55
CA GLU A 175 -2.75 -2.68 4.39
C GLU A 175 -2.82 -4.15 4.77
N ILE A 176 -3.70 -4.89 4.10
CA ILE A 176 -3.89 -6.32 4.33
C ILE A 176 -3.28 -7.12 3.19
N THR A 177 -2.80 -8.32 3.48
CA THR A 177 -2.42 -9.28 2.44
C THR A 177 -3.59 -10.22 2.22
N VAL A 178 -4.07 -10.27 0.99
CA VAL A 178 -5.13 -11.18 0.54
C VAL A 178 -4.46 -12.39 -0.09
N GLU A 179 -4.67 -13.55 0.52
CA GLU A 179 -4.13 -14.83 0.07
C GLU A 179 -5.20 -15.63 -0.64
N ARG A 180 -4.76 -16.46 -1.58
CA ARG A 180 -5.62 -17.36 -2.35
C ARG A 180 -5.01 -18.76 -2.36
N PRO A 181 -5.83 -19.82 -2.52
CA PRO A 181 -5.33 -21.16 -2.39
C PRO A 181 -4.67 -21.60 -3.69
N LEU A 182 -3.48 -22.17 -3.55
CA LEU A 182 -2.74 -22.79 -4.64
C LEU A 182 -3.54 -23.96 -5.20
N ARG A 183 -3.61 -24.05 -6.53
CA ARG A 183 -4.26 -25.16 -7.25
C ARG A 183 -3.30 -25.73 -8.26
N LEU A 184 -2.94 -27.00 -8.07
CA LEU A 184 -1.93 -27.65 -8.89
C LEU A 184 -2.53 -28.80 -9.67
N LYS A 185 -2.37 -28.74 -10.99
CA LYS A 185 -2.52 -29.89 -11.86
C LYS A 185 -1.19 -30.64 -11.94
N VAL A 186 -1.21 -31.95 -11.71
CA VAL A 186 -0.08 -32.83 -12.00
C VAL A 186 -0.10 -33.18 -13.48
N ASN A 187 1.03 -33.04 -14.17
CA ASN A 187 1.20 -33.40 -15.57
C ASN A 187 2.45 -34.29 -15.72
N LEU A 188 2.21 -35.54 -16.09
CA LEU A 188 3.20 -36.61 -16.28
C LEU A 188 3.62 -36.76 -17.75
N SER A 189 3.66 -35.65 -18.49
CA SER A 189 4.28 -35.61 -19.82
C SER A 189 5.71 -36.13 -19.77
N GLN A 190 6.21 -36.57 -20.92
CA GLN A 190 7.58 -37.06 -21.03
C GLN A 190 8.60 -36.01 -20.56
N GLU A 191 8.40 -34.75 -20.96
CA GLU A 191 9.25 -33.63 -20.55
C GLU A 191 9.30 -33.46 -19.02
N ASN A 192 8.16 -33.39 -18.35
CA ASN A 192 8.12 -33.21 -16.90
C ASN A 192 8.68 -34.42 -16.14
N SER A 193 8.43 -35.63 -16.66
CA SER A 193 8.98 -36.87 -16.11
C SER A 193 10.51 -36.88 -16.18
N GLU A 194 11.09 -36.42 -17.30
CA GLU A 194 12.53 -36.27 -17.47
C GLU A 194 13.10 -35.22 -16.51
N LYS A 195 12.46 -34.06 -16.36
CA LYS A 195 12.85 -33.04 -15.37
C LYS A 195 12.89 -33.59 -13.94
N LEU A 196 11.85 -34.32 -13.53
CA LEU A 196 11.83 -34.96 -12.21
C LEU A 196 13.01 -35.91 -12.06
N LYS A 197 13.24 -36.78 -13.05
CA LYS A 197 14.33 -37.76 -13.02
C LYS A 197 15.70 -37.12 -12.87
N GLU A 198 15.95 -36.00 -13.55
CA GLU A 198 17.20 -35.24 -13.46
C GLU A 198 17.37 -34.52 -12.11
N SER A 199 16.27 -34.05 -11.52
CA SER A 199 16.28 -33.38 -10.21
C SER A 199 16.54 -34.31 -9.02
N LEU A 200 16.31 -35.61 -9.18
CA LEU A 200 16.41 -36.60 -8.10
C LEU A 200 17.86 -36.98 -7.79
N LYS A 201 18.19 -37.00 -6.49
CA LYS A 201 19.47 -37.50 -6.00
C LYS A 201 19.53 -39.02 -6.12
N LYS A 202 20.75 -39.60 -6.11
CA LYS A 202 20.98 -41.05 -6.23
C LYS A 202 20.12 -41.89 -5.29
N ASN A 203 19.94 -41.44 -4.05
CA ASN A 203 19.20 -42.17 -3.03
C ASN A 203 17.68 -41.99 -3.13
N ASP A 204 17.18 -41.06 -3.95
CA ASP A 204 15.75 -40.75 -4.08
C ASP A 204 15.20 -41.22 -5.44
N LYS A 205 16.00 -41.96 -6.25
CA LYS A 205 15.61 -42.39 -7.60
C LYS A 205 14.34 -43.24 -7.64
N TYR A 206 14.07 -44.00 -6.58
CA TYR A 206 12.86 -44.81 -6.45
C TYR A 206 11.57 -43.97 -6.53
N ILE A 207 11.61 -42.66 -6.25
CA ILE A 207 10.46 -41.77 -6.40
C ILE A 207 10.01 -41.69 -7.88
N TYR A 208 10.95 -41.69 -8.82
CA TYR A 208 10.62 -41.73 -10.24
C TYR A 208 9.92 -43.05 -10.61
N ASP A 209 10.39 -44.17 -10.06
CA ASP A 209 9.80 -45.49 -10.31
C ASP A 209 8.38 -45.58 -9.74
N LEU A 210 8.13 -45.02 -8.55
CA LEU A 210 6.79 -44.90 -7.97
C LEU A 210 5.85 -44.06 -8.83
N VAL A 211 6.33 -42.93 -9.38
CA VAL A 211 5.54 -42.08 -10.30
C VAL A 211 5.16 -42.82 -11.57
N LEU A 212 6.09 -43.56 -12.17
CA LEU A 212 5.81 -44.37 -13.37
C LEU A 212 4.83 -45.50 -13.07
N LYS A 213 5.01 -46.22 -11.96
CA LYS A 213 4.12 -47.30 -11.56
C LYS A 213 2.70 -46.79 -11.33
N LEU A 214 2.53 -45.68 -10.61
CA LEU A 214 1.21 -45.08 -10.41
C LEU A 214 0.57 -44.63 -11.74
N LYS A 215 1.38 -44.09 -12.66
CA LYS A 215 0.94 -43.74 -14.02
C LYS A 215 0.41 -44.96 -14.79
N GLU A 216 1.11 -46.10 -14.71
CA GLU A 216 0.72 -47.36 -15.36
C GLU A 216 -0.54 -47.96 -14.73
N GLU A 217 -0.66 -47.95 -13.40
CA GLU A 217 -1.81 -48.49 -12.68
C GLU A 217 -3.10 -47.70 -12.93
N GLU A 218 -3.02 -46.37 -12.94
CA GLU A 218 -4.21 -45.53 -13.16
C GLU A 218 -4.49 -45.24 -14.65
N GLY A 219 -3.51 -45.41 -15.54
CA GLY A 219 -3.64 -45.11 -16.97
C GLY A 219 -3.90 -43.62 -17.26
N LYS A 220 -3.47 -42.73 -16.35
CA LYS A 220 -3.67 -41.27 -16.46
C LYS A 220 -2.35 -40.53 -16.47
N GLU A 221 -2.27 -39.51 -17.34
CA GLU A 221 -1.11 -38.62 -17.42
C GLU A 221 -1.34 -37.27 -16.75
N GLU A 222 -2.58 -36.90 -16.44
CA GLU A 222 -2.92 -35.65 -15.78
C GLU A 222 -3.85 -35.88 -14.58
N TYR A 223 -3.63 -35.12 -13.51
CA TYR A 223 -4.42 -35.19 -12.28
C TYR A 223 -4.79 -33.78 -11.83
N LEU A 224 -6.09 -33.52 -11.67
CA LEU A 224 -6.61 -32.25 -11.15
C LEU A 224 -6.68 -32.22 -9.61
N ASP A 225 -6.33 -33.31 -8.93
CA ASP A 225 -6.27 -33.36 -7.47
C ASP A 225 -4.86 -33.76 -7.02
N TYR A 226 -4.02 -32.75 -6.82
CA TYR A 226 -2.66 -32.93 -6.30
C TYR A 226 -2.64 -33.65 -4.94
N ASN A 227 -3.61 -33.38 -4.07
CA ASN A 227 -3.63 -33.98 -2.73
C ASN A 227 -3.83 -35.50 -2.83
N LEU A 228 -4.81 -35.93 -3.62
CA LEU A 228 -5.08 -37.34 -3.85
C LEU A 228 -3.90 -38.03 -4.55
N TYR A 229 -3.29 -37.37 -5.54
CA TYR A 229 -2.11 -37.91 -6.23
C TYR A 229 -0.96 -38.18 -5.25
N ILE A 230 -0.66 -37.23 -4.36
CA ILE A 230 0.39 -37.43 -3.35
C ILE A 230 -0.02 -38.50 -2.33
N GLU A 231 -1.29 -38.57 -1.91
CA GLU A 231 -1.77 -39.63 -1.02
C GLU A 231 -1.59 -41.02 -1.65
N ASN A 232 -1.88 -41.17 -2.95
CA ASN A 232 -1.69 -42.42 -3.68
C ASN A 232 -0.20 -42.79 -3.78
N LEU A 233 0.69 -41.82 -4.03
CA LEU A 233 2.14 -42.05 -4.00
C LEU A 233 2.65 -42.44 -2.61
N GLU A 234 2.13 -41.82 -1.55
CA GLU A 234 2.50 -42.17 -0.16
C GLU A 234 2.05 -43.59 0.20
N LYS A 235 0.87 -44.02 -0.25
CA LYS A 235 0.38 -45.40 -0.11
C LYS A 235 1.26 -46.38 -0.88
N LEU A 236 1.54 -46.10 -2.14
CA LEU A 236 2.38 -46.94 -2.99
C LEU A 236 3.80 -47.07 -2.44
N ALA A 237 4.40 -45.97 -1.97
CA ALA A 237 5.70 -46.00 -1.30
C ALA A 237 5.68 -46.95 -0.09
N LYS A 238 4.62 -46.91 0.72
CA LYS A 238 4.48 -47.80 1.89
C LYS A 238 4.31 -49.28 1.50
N GLU A 239 3.60 -49.57 0.42
CA GLU A 239 3.43 -50.92 -0.11
C GLU A 239 4.75 -51.51 -0.61
N GLU A 240 5.63 -50.67 -1.15
CA GLU A 240 6.97 -51.03 -1.62
C GLU A 240 8.06 -50.95 -0.52
N ASP A 241 7.68 -50.72 0.75
CA ASP A 241 8.60 -50.50 1.89
C ASP A 241 9.60 -49.34 1.67
N GLU A 242 9.21 -48.36 0.87
CA GLU A 242 9.97 -47.16 0.55
C GLU A 242 9.54 -45.95 1.38
N LYS A 243 10.46 -44.99 1.59
CA LYS A 243 10.17 -43.79 2.39
C LYS A 243 9.62 -42.66 1.52
N PHE A 244 8.49 -42.07 1.90
CA PHE A 244 8.02 -40.82 1.32
C PHE A 244 8.24 -39.65 2.29
N LEU A 245 9.02 -38.65 1.88
CA LEU A 245 9.44 -37.54 2.73
C LEU A 245 8.98 -36.20 2.16
N ALA A 246 8.89 -35.16 3.00
CA ALA A 246 8.46 -33.82 2.59
C ALA A 246 9.28 -33.26 1.40
N ARG A 247 10.57 -33.57 1.31
CA ARG A 247 11.41 -33.17 0.17
C ARG A 247 10.98 -33.80 -1.15
N HIS A 248 10.45 -35.03 -1.14
CA HIS A 248 9.97 -35.70 -2.35
C HIS A 248 8.68 -35.06 -2.85
N ARG A 249 7.78 -34.71 -1.92
CA ARG A 249 6.58 -33.92 -2.23
C ARG A 249 6.95 -32.59 -2.91
N LYS A 250 7.96 -31.88 -2.40
CA LYS A 250 8.46 -30.64 -3.00
C LYS A 250 9.05 -30.85 -4.40
N LEU A 251 9.85 -31.90 -4.60
CA LEU A 251 10.39 -32.23 -5.94
C LEU A 251 9.28 -32.56 -6.95
N ILE A 252 8.25 -33.31 -6.54
CA ILE A 252 7.09 -33.58 -7.39
C ILE A 252 6.36 -32.28 -7.72
N GLN A 253 6.12 -31.43 -6.71
CA GLN A 253 5.49 -30.13 -6.91
C GLN A 253 6.26 -29.28 -7.93
N ASP A 254 7.58 -29.15 -7.76
CA ASP A 254 8.40 -28.27 -8.59
C ASP A 254 8.58 -28.75 -10.03
N ASN A 255 8.53 -30.07 -10.27
CA ASN A 255 8.86 -30.64 -11.59
C ASN A 255 7.65 -31.19 -12.35
N LEU A 256 6.60 -31.63 -11.65
CA LEU A 256 5.45 -32.31 -12.25
C LEU A 256 4.16 -31.51 -12.18
N THR A 257 4.15 -30.31 -11.58
CA THR A 257 2.91 -29.55 -11.41
C THR A 257 2.92 -28.20 -12.12
N ILE A 258 1.74 -27.78 -12.53
CA ILE A 258 1.47 -26.44 -13.06
C ILE A 258 0.24 -25.87 -12.36
N ALA A 259 0.19 -24.55 -12.19
CA ALA A 259 -0.99 -23.88 -11.65
C ALA A 259 -2.19 -24.05 -12.61
N ASP A 260 -3.32 -24.50 -12.09
CA ASP A 260 -4.55 -24.70 -12.88
C ASP A 260 -5.78 -24.36 -12.03
N LYS A 261 -6.56 -23.37 -12.48
CA LYS A 261 -7.78 -22.92 -11.77
C LYS A 261 -8.85 -24.01 -11.59
N ASN A 262 -8.84 -25.04 -12.44
CA ASN A 262 -9.79 -26.15 -12.37
C ASN A 262 -9.32 -27.27 -11.42
N ALA A 263 -8.06 -27.22 -10.96
CA ALA A 263 -7.56 -28.19 -9.99
C ALA A 263 -8.10 -27.93 -8.58
N LYS A 264 -8.07 -28.96 -7.74
CA LYS A 264 -8.41 -28.87 -6.32
C LYS A 264 -7.37 -28.02 -5.59
N LYS A 265 -7.83 -27.33 -4.55
CA LYS A 265 -6.98 -26.53 -3.65
C LYS A 265 -5.96 -27.44 -2.95
N VAL A 266 -4.70 -27.05 -2.91
CA VAL A 266 -3.62 -27.79 -2.26
C VAL A 266 -3.73 -27.61 -0.75
N ILE A 267 -3.79 -28.72 -0.01
CA ILE A 267 -3.90 -28.73 1.45
C ILE A 267 -2.51 -28.59 2.07
N LYS A 268 -2.33 -27.55 2.86
CA LYS A 268 -1.13 -27.33 3.67
C LYS A 268 -1.19 -28.14 4.96
N SER A 269 -2.32 -28.08 5.64
CA SER A 269 -2.55 -28.87 6.86
C SER A 269 -4.02 -29.19 7.06
N SER A 270 -4.30 -30.28 7.76
CA SER A 270 -5.64 -30.67 8.19
C SER A 270 -5.62 -31.11 9.66
N LYS A 271 -6.61 -30.67 10.44
CA LYS A 271 -6.73 -30.93 11.87
C LYS A 271 -8.14 -31.43 12.19
N LYS A 272 -8.26 -32.37 13.13
CA LYS A 272 -9.57 -32.88 13.62
C LYS A 272 -10.28 -31.90 14.56
N THR A 273 -9.53 -31.01 15.20
CA THR A 273 -10.03 -30.03 16.16
C THR A 273 -9.59 -28.64 15.71
N GLY A 274 -10.48 -27.67 15.83
CA GLY A 274 -10.27 -26.30 15.38
C GLY A 274 -11.56 -25.52 15.44
N LYS A 275 -11.51 -24.28 14.96
CA LYS A 275 -12.67 -23.42 14.73
C LYS A 275 -12.58 -22.98 13.27
N GLU A 276 -13.70 -23.04 12.57
CA GLU A 276 -13.80 -22.53 11.21
C GLU A 276 -13.68 -21.02 11.24
N ASP A 277 -12.81 -20.50 10.39
CA ASP A 277 -12.58 -19.07 10.21
C ASP A 277 -12.08 -18.79 8.78
N PRO A 278 -12.99 -18.78 7.78
CA PRO A 278 -12.61 -18.65 6.38
C PRO A 278 -11.97 -17.29 6.10
N THR A 279 -12.36 -16.24 6.83
CA THR A 279 -11.77 -14.90 6.74
C THR A 279 -10.27 -14.93 7.03
N TYR A 280 -9.80 -15.83 7.90
CA TYR A 280 -8.40 -15.99 8.27
C TYR A 280 -7.79 -17.33 7.84
N GLY A 281 -8.37 -17.96 6.81
CA GLY A 281 -7.75 -19.08 6.09
C GLY A 281 -7.95 -20.46 6.71
N VAL A 282 -8.89 -20.61 7.64
CA VAL A 282 -9.27 -21.91 8.22
C VAL A 282 -10.64 -22.32 7.72
N PHE A 283 -10.68 -23.30 6.83
CA PHE A 283 -11.89 -23.77 6.17
C PHE A 283 -12.36 -25.08 6.77
N LYS A 284 -13.67 -25.30 6.86
CA LYS A 284 -14.21 -26.60 7.30
C LYS A 284 -14.56 -27.45 6.09
N ASP A 285 -14.03 -28.68 6.08
CA ASP A 285 -14.42 -29.70 5.12
C ASP A 285 -14.66 -31.01 5.87
N ASN A 286 -15.91 -31.49 5.83
CA ASN A 286 -16.39 -32.60 6.65
C ASN A 286 -16.08 -32.40 8.14
N ASN A 287 -15.29 -33.31 8.73
CA ASN A 287 -14.87 -33.28 10.15
C ASN A 287 -13.43 -32.76 10.31
N LEU A 288 -12.89 -32.07 9.30
CA LEU A 288 -11.53 -31.53 9.31
C LEU A 288 -11.56 -30.01 9.15
N TYR A 289 -10.63 -29.36 9.85
CA TYR A 289 -10.29 -27.96 9.67
C TYR A 289 -9.04 -27.91 8.80
N ILE A 290 -9.15 -27.27 7.64
CA ILE A 290 -8.18 -27.26 6.58
C ILE A 290 -7.57 -25.88 6.44
N GLU A 291 -6.25 -25.83 6.38
CA GLU A 291 -5.49 -24.68 5.91
C GLU A 291 -4.94 -25.03 4.53
N TYR A 292 -5.15 -24.16 3.55
CA TYR A 292 -4.65 -24.34 2.19
C TYR A 292 -3.26 -23.73 2.02
N GLU A 293 -2.50 -24.27 1.07
CA GLU A 293 -1.24 -23.68 0.63
C GLU A 293 -1.53 -22.39 -0.13
N GLN A 294 -0.72 -21.35 0.10
CA GLN A 294 -0.89 -20.03 -0.52
C GLN A 294 -0.34 -20.03 -1.96
N ASP A 295 -1.08 -19.42 -2.87
CA ASP A 295 -0.60 -19.11 -4.21
C ASP A 295 0.07 -17.72 -4.22
N THR A 296 1.39 -17.70 -4.23
CA THR A 296 2.14 -16.43 -4.18
C THR A 296 1.97 -15.59 -5.44
N ASP A 297 1.61 -16.19 -6.57
CA ASP A 297 1.42 -15.48 -7.84
C ASP A 297 0.05 -14.80 -7.92
N LEU A 298 -0.90 -15.26 -7.09
CA LEU A 298 -2.25 -14.68 -6.97
C LEU A 298 -2.44 -13.87 -5.69
N ARG A 299 -1.39 -13.69 -4.88
CA ARG A 299 -1.40 -12.84 -3.69
C ARG A 299 -1.64 -11.39 -4.09
N ASP A 300 -2.51 -10.72 -3.36
CA ASP A 300 -2.76 -9.28 -3.51
C ASP A 300 -2.61 -8.53 -2.19
N THR A 301 -2.59 -7.21 -2.28
CA THR A 301 -2.61 -6.30 -1.13
C THR A 301 -3.73 -5.30 -1.28
N GLU A 302 -4.55 -5.15 -0.24
CA GLU A 302 -5.64 -4.18 -0.23
C GLU A 302 -5.39 -3.10 0.81
N ARG A 303 -5.78 -1.85 0.47
CA ARG A 303 -5.69 -0.69 1.36
C ARG A 303 -7.07 -0.24 1.78
N ILE A 304 -7.33 -0.30 3.08
CA ILE A 304 -8.64 -0.09 3.68
C ILE A 304 -8.57 1.11 4.62
N PRO A 305 -9.33 2.20 4.41
CA PRO A 305 -9.36 3.33 5.34
C PRO A 305 -9.65 2.89 6.77
N LEU A 306 -9.00 3.50 7.78
CA LEU A 306 -9.26 3.14 9.19
C LEU A 306 -10.73 3.39 9.59
N ASN A 307 -11.37 4.39 8.97
CA ASN A 307 -12.76 4.75 9.19
C ASN A 307 -13.74 3.97 8.29
N TYR A 308 -13.30 2.94 7.59
CA TYR A 308 -14.19 2.10 6.79
C TYR A 308 -15.22 1.39 7.69
N ASN A 309 -16.50 1.50 7.34
CA ASN A 309 -17.57 0.90 8.13
C ASN A 309 -17.47 -0.63 8.10
N GLY A 310 -17.41 -1.26 9.27
CA GLY A 310 -17.17 -2.71 9.39
C GLY A 310 -15.69 -3.10 9.42
N GLY A 311 -14.76 -2.15 9.33
CA GLY A 311 -13.32 -2.37 9.43
C GLY A 311 -12.77 -3.32 8.36
N VAL A 312 -11.64 -3.97 8.66
CA VAL A 312 -10.97 -4.89 7.74
C VAL A 312 -11.88 -6.04 7.31
N GLU A 313 -12.56 -6.68 8.27
CA GLU A 313 -13.44 -7.81 7.95
C GLU A 313 -14.66 -7.41 7.12
N GLY A 314 -15.24 -6.23 7.39
CA GLY A 314 -16.37 -5.69 6.64
C GLY A 314 -15.97 -5.45 5.18
N PHE A 315 -14.88 -4.72 4.96
CA PHE A 315 -14.33 -4.47 3.63
C PHE A 315 -14.05 -5.79 2.91
N PHE A 316 -13.40 -6.73 3.58
CA PHE A 316 -13.06 -8.02 2.96
C PHE A 316 -14.30 -8.79 2.51
N LYS A 317 -15.37 -8.80 3.32
CA LYS A 317 -16.63 -9.48 2.99
C LYS A 317 -17.40 -8.79 1.87
N GLU A 318 -17.35 -7.46 1.80
CA GLU A 318 -18.16 -6.66 0.86
C GLU A 318 -17.45 -6.41 -0.48
N GLU A 319 -16.13 -6.20 -0.46
CA GLU A 319 -15.36 -5.74 -1.61
C GLU A 319 -14.42 -6.80 -2.19
N VAL A 320 -14.04 -7.85 -1.41
CA VAL A 320 -13.11 -8.89 -1.88
C VAL A 320 -13.82 -10.21 -2.19
N ILE A 321 -14.55 -10.75 -1.21
CA ILE A 321 -15.21 -12.07 -1.33
C ILE A 321 -16.14 -12.19 -2.55
N PRO A 322 -16.93 -11.17 -2.97
CA PRO A 322 -17.78 -11.29 -4.16
C PRO A 322 -17.03 -11.53 -5.46
N TYR A 323 -15.76 -11.13 -5.53
CA TYR A 323 -14.90 -11.31 -6.71
C TYR A 323 -13.97 -12.51 -6.56
N VAL A 324 -13.58 -12.84 -5.32
CA VAL A 324 -12.67 -13.95 -5.01
C VAL A 324 -13.17 -14.72 -3.77
N GLU A 325 -14.11 -15.63 -4.00
CA GLU A 325 -14.85 -16.35 -2.94
C GLU A 325 -13.95 -17.15 -1.97
N ASP A 326 -12.82 -17.64 -2.45
CA ASP A 326 -11.91 -18.49 -1.67
C ASP A 326 -10.66 -17.78 -1.16
N ALA A 327 -10.66 -16.45 -1.18
CA ALA A 327 -9.62 -15.66 -0.57
C ALA A 327 -9.71 -15.65 0.96
N TRP A 328 -8.59 -15.36 1.61
CA TRP A 328 -8.55 -15.05 3.05
C TRP A 328 -7.49 -13.99 3.35
N ILE A 329 -7.57 -13.43 4.56
CA ILE A 329 -6.63 -12.42 5.06
C ILE A 329 -5.47 -13.11 5.78
N ASP A 330 -4.23 -12.74 5.43
CA ASP A 330 -3.08 -13.02 6.29
C ASP A 330 -2.96 -11.94 7.37
N GLU A 331 -3.60 -12.19 8.51
CA GLU A 331 -3.60 -11.28 9.68
C GLU A 331 -2.17 -10.94 10.12
N SER A 332 -1.24 -11.89 10.03
CA SER A 332 0.16 -11.69 10.44
C SER A 332 0.90 -10.64 9.61
N ARG A 333 0.39 -10.34 8.41
CA ARG A 333 0.91 -9.32 7.49
C ARG A 333 0.08 -8.05 7.44
N THR A 334 -1.01 -7.98 8.20
CA THR A 334 -1.83 -6.76 8.27
C THR A 334 -1.04 -5.67 9.01
N ARG A 335 -0.91 -4.50 8.39
CA ARG A 335 -0.16 -3.36 8.94
C ARG A 335 -0.98 -2.10 8.83
N ILE A 336 -0.71 -1.13 9.70
CA ILE A 336 -1.31 0.19 9.65
C ILE A 336 -0.32 1.15 9.00
N GLY A 337 -0.77 1.88 7.98
CA GLY A 337 -0.05 2.95 7.33
C GLY A 337 -0.75 4.29 7.51
N TYR A 338 0.02 5.37 7.36
CA TYR A 338 -0.52 6.72 7.29
C TYR A 338 0.03 7.46 6.08
N GLU A 339 -0.86 8.11 5.33
CA GLU A 339 -0.50 8.93 4.18
C GLU A 339 -1.44 10.14 4.04
N ILE A 340 -0.93 11.22 3.48
CA ILE A 340 -1.67 12.46 3.28
C ILE A 340 -1.64 12.79 1.79
N SER A 341 -2.78 12.67 1.11
CA SER A 341 -2.88 12.94 -0.33
C SER A 341 -3.62 14.25 -0.57
N PHE A 342 -2.88 15.33 -0.87
CA PHE A 342 -3.50 16.59 -1.29
C PHE A 342 -4.33 16.42 -2.56
N THR A 343 -3.84 15.63 -3.52
CA THR A 343 -4.58 15.35 -4.76
C THR A 343 -5.93 14.69 -4.47
N LYS A 344 -6.02 13.74 -3.53
CA LYS A 344 -7.32 13.11 -3.16
C LYS A 344 -8.35 14.17 -2.75
N TYR A 345 -7.93 15.21 -2.03
CA TYR A 345 -8.84 16.17 -1.43
C TYR A 345 -9.04 17.44 -2.25
N PHE A 346 -8.04 17.92 -2.96
CA PHE A 346 -8.09 19.19 -3.70
C PHE A 346 -8.13 19.00 -5.23
N TYR A 347 -8.22 17.76 -5.72
CA TYR A 347 -8.41 17.53 -7.15
C TYR A 347 -9.71 18.17 -7.63
N ASN A 348 -9.55 19.15 -8.52
CA ASN A 348 -10.65 19.70 -9.29
C ASN A 348 -10.56 19.08 -10.69
N PRO A 349 -11.54 18.25 -11.11
CA PRO A 349 -11.57 17.72 -12.46
C PRO A 349 -11.56 18.89 -13.43
N VAL A 350 -10.61 18.90 -14.37
CA VAL A 350 -10.65 19.88 -15.46
C VAL A 350 -11.95 19.63 -16.20
N LYS A 351 -12.92 20.53 -16.06
CA LYS A 351 -14.13 20.51 -16.88
C LYS A 351 -13.67 20.62 -18.32
N LEU A 352 -13.76 19.52 -19.05
CA LEU A 352 -13.55 19.54 -20.49
C LEU A 352 -14.58 20.54 -21.04
N ARG A 353 -14.10 21.50 -21.85
CA ARG A 353 -14.99 22.39 -22.59
C ARG A 353 -15.98 21.54 -23.37
N SER A 354 -17.23 21.99 -23.41
CA SER A 354 -18.27 21.30 -24.17
C SER A 354 -17.90 21.29 -25.66
N LEU A 355 -18.41 20.32 -26.41
CA LEU A 355 -18.17 20.27 -27.86
C LEU A 355 -18.72 21.55 -28.53
N GLU A 356 -19.83 22.06 -27.99
CA GLU A 356 -20.48 23.30 -28.40
C GLU A 356 -19.56 24.52 -28.22
N GLU A 357 -18.91 24.68 -27.06
CA GLU A 357 -17.94 25.76 -26.82
C GLU A 357 -16.72 25.65 -27.74
N ILE A 358 -16.24 24.43 -28.02
CA ILE A 358 -15.13 24.22 -28.96
C ILE A 358 -15.54 24.63 -30.38
N VAL A 359 -16.76 24.30 -30.79
CA VAL A 359 -17.30 24.66 -32.12
C VAL A 359 -17.53 26.18 -32.23
N GLU A 360 -18.00 26.83 -31.18
CA GLU A 360 -18.14 28.30 -31.16
C GLU A 360 -16.78 29.01 -31.25
N ASP A 361 -15.76 28.55 -30.50
CA ASP A 361 -14.40 29.09 -30.60
C ASP A 361 -13.81 28.91 -32.00
N ILE A 362 -14.00 27.74 -32.63
CA ILE A 362 -13.52 27.48 -34.00
C ILE A 362 -14.20 28.44 -34.99
N LYS A 363 -15.52 28.61 -34.91
CA LYS A 363 -16.26 29.54 -35.76
C LYS A 363 -15.83 30.99 -35.56
N ALA A 364 -15.60 31.41 -34.32
CA ALA A 364 -15.12 32.75 -34.01
C ALA A 364 -13.70 32.99 -34.57
N LEU A 365 -12.83 31.97 -34.53
CA LEU A 365 -11.51 32.03 -35.15
C LEU A 365 -11.57 32.03 -36.69
N GLU A 366 -12.49 31.27 -37.28
CA GLU A 366 -12.75 31.30 -38.73
C GLU A 366 -13.22 32.69 -39.18
N GLU A 367 -14.19 33.30 -38.50
CA GLU A 367 -14.66 34.67 -38.81
C GLU A 367 -13.54 35.72 -38.66
N GLN A 368 -12.68 35.59 -37.65
CA GLN A 368 -11.52 36.48 -37.51
C GLN A 368 -10.49 36.28 -38.62
N THR A 369 -10.33 35.06 -39.14
CA THR A 369 -9.35 34.73 -40.18
C THR A 369 -9.86 35.13 -41.57
N ASP A 370 -11.15 34.96 -41.84
CA ASP A 370 -11.79 35.39 -43.09
C ASP A 370 -11.77 36.92 -43.22
N GLY A 371 -12.02 37.65 -42.13
CA GLY A 371 -11.89 39.12 -42.11
C GLY A 371 -10.47 39.62 -42.39
N LEU A 372 -9.45 38.86 -41.98
CA LEU A 372 -8.04 39.14 -42.27
C LEU A 372 -7.66 38.87 -43.74
N LEU A 373 -8.27 37.86 -44.38
CA LEU A 373 -8.05 37.56 -45.80
C LEU A 373 -8.71 38.60 -46.71
N ASP A 374 -9.90 39.09 -46.36
CA ASP A 374 -10.59 40.15 -47.10
C ASP A 374 -9.85 41.50 -47.01
N GLU A 375 -9.22 41.82 -45.87
CA GLU A 375 -8.34 42.99 -45.73
C GLU A 375 -7.07 42.92 -46.60
N ILE A 376 -6.55 41.71 -46.85
CA ILE A 376 -5.34 41.48 -47.65
C ILE A 376 -5.64 41.45 -49.16
N ILE A 377 -6.82 40.96 -49.56
CA ILE A 377 -7.20 40.80 -50.97
C ILE A 377 -8.00 42.01 -51.49
N GLY A 378 -8.66 42.78 -50.62
CA GLY A 378 -9.48 43.95 -50.97
C GLY A 378 -8.79 45.31 -50.96
N GLY A 379 -7.46 45.35 -50.83
CA GLY A 379 -6.63 46.58 -50.84
C GLY A 379 -6.17 47.02 -52.23
#